data_AF-A0ABD6AW03-F1
#
_entry.id   AF-A0ABD6AW03-F1
#
_cell.length_a   1.000
_cell.length_b   1.000
_cell.length_c   1.000
_cell.angle_alpha   90.00
_cell.angle_beta   90.00
_cell.angle_gamma   90.00
#
_symmetry.space_group_name_H-M   'P 1'
#
loop_
_entity.id
_entity.type
_entity.pdbx_description
1 polymer ?
#
loop_
_entity_poly.entity_id
_entity_poly.type
_entity_poly.pdbx_seq_one_letter_code
_entity_poly.pdbx_strand_id
1 'polypeptide(L)'
;MVIMEIVPSRREVLGLIGAASVAGLAGCSSGQTTSGTVATKTLTIGVPTDDGTVSDVVAAVLTYEPEERLVTGEYPDILSGIFQGHSMAVSEQIHERVSGQYSYVHYDTNIVPEDGSEPANGHVSRSVFNTLSIGGTATVDPYMKAVDEDHSVGFLRVDTTSPLERAPNETTVNSYSWDGRVNDA
;
A
#
# COMPACT_ATOMS: atom_id res chain seq x y z
N MET A 1 -0.32 29.44 -33.99
CA MET A 1 -0.01 28.00 -33.85
C MET A 1 -0.25 27.65 -32.40
N VAL A 2 -1.45 27.15 -32.08
CA VAL A 2 -1.85 26.81 -30.71
C VAL A 2 -1.41 25.37 -30.49
N ILE A 3 -0.43 25.17 -29.62
CA ILE A 3 -0.03 23.84 -29.18
C ILE A 3 -1.09 23.42 -28.17
N MET A 4 -1.97 22.51 -28.59
CA MET A 4 -2.92 21.83 -27.72
C MET A 4 -2.10 20.92 -26.80
N GLU A 5 -1.91 21.33 -25.54
CA GLU A 5 -1.40 20.42 -24.51
C GLU A 5 -2.42 19.28 -24.36
N ILE A 6 -2.01 18.08 -24.77
CA ILE A 6 -2.72 16.85 -24.46
C ILE A 6 -2.42 16.59 -22.99
N VAL A 7 -3.23 17.19 -22.11
CA VAL A 7 -3.23 16.85 -20.68
C VAL A 7 -3.81 15.45 -20.56
N PRO A 8 -3.05 14.44 -20.08
CA PRO A 8 -3.58 13.10 -19.89
C PRO A 8 -4.73 13.15 -18.89
N SER A 9 -5.79 12.41 -19.20
CA SER A 9 -7.03 12.42 -18.45
C SER A 9 -6.83 11.73 -17.10
N ARG A 10 -7.46 12.23 -16.03
CA ARG A 10 -7.49 11.58 -14.69
C ARG A 10 -7.91 10.10 -14.73
N ARG A 11 -8.59 9.65 -15.80
CA ARG A 11 -8.94 8.25 -16.02
C ARG A 11 -7.77 7.35 -16.45
N GLU A 12 -6.72 7.90 -17.05
CA GLU A 12 -5.52 7.14 -17.45
C GLU A 12 -4.61 6.89 -16.24
N VAL A 13 -4.50 7.86 -15.32
CA VAL A 13 -3.80 7.69 -14.03
C VAL A 13 -4.51 6.65 -13.15
N LEU A 14 -5.84 6.66 -13.12
CA LEU A 14 -6.63 5.62 -12.45
C LEU A 14 -6.61 4.27 -13.19
N GLY A 15 -6.28 4.25 -14.50
CA GLY A 15 -6.07 3.02 -15.26
C GLY A 15 -4.75 2.32 -14.93
N LEU A 16 -3.72 3.09 -14.55
CA LEU A 16 -2.46 2.56 -14.02
C LEU A 16 -2.60 2.02 -12.60
N ILE A 17 -3.45 2.64 -11.77
CA ILE A 17 -3.76 2.15 -10.42
C ILE A 17 -4.74 0.96 -10.47
N GLY A 18 -5.65 0.92 -11.46
CA GLY A 18 -6.58 -0.19 -11.70
C GLY A 18 -5.93 -1.46 -12.28
N ALA A 19 -4.65 -1.41 -12.67
CA ALA A 19 -3.85 -2.57 -13.08
C ALA A 19 -2.90 -3.06 -11.98
N ALA A 20 -2.82 -2.36 -10.84
CA ALA A 20 -2.43 -2.98 -9.57
C ALA A 20 -3.65 -3.68 -8.96
N SER A 21 -4.38 -4.40 -9.80
CA SER A 21 -5.21 -5.49 -9.35
C SER A 21 -4.35 -6.33 -8.42
N VAL A 22 -4.89 -6.60 -7.25
CA VAL A 22 -4.47 -7.63 -6.28
C VAL A 22 -4.42 -9.05 -6.90
N ALA A 23 -4.53 -9.15 -8.23
CA ALA A 23 -4.27 -10.31 -9.05
C ALA A 23 -2.76 -10.59 -9.07
N GLY A 24 -2.33 -11.26 -8.00
CA GLY A 24 -1.07 -11.97 -7.96
C GLY A 24 -0.05 -11.34 -7.02
N LEU A 25 0.00 -11.86 -5.80
CA LEU A 25 1.26 -12.07 -5.06
C LEU A 25 2.23 -13.03 -5.82
N ALA A 26 2.09 -13.16 -7.14
CA ALA A 26 2.90 -13.97 -8.03
C ALA A 26 4.13 -13.15 -8.48
N GLY A 27 4.96 -12.80 -7.49
CA GLY A 27 6.21 -12.06 -7.71
C GLY A 27 7.16 -12.09 -6.52
N CYS A 28 6.83 -12.81 -5.45
CA CYS A 28 7.79 -13.05 -4.38
C CYS A 28 8.86 -14.04 -4.88
N SER A 29 9.91 -13.57 -5.54
CA SER A 29 11.14 -14.34 -5.64
C SER A 29 11.73 -14.45 -4.22
N SER A 30 11.43 -15.56 -3.56
CA SER A 30 11.92 -15.81 -2.20
C SER A 30 13.45 -15.85 -2.21
N GLY A 31 14.09 -15.01 -1.38
CA GLY A 31 15.47 -15.23 -0.94
C GLY A 31 16.55 -14.26 -1.43
N GLN A 32 16.22 -13.21 -2.18
CA GLN A 32 17.17 -12.11 -2.41
C GLN A 32 16.80 -10.89 -1.58
N THR A 33 17.73 -10.45 -0.74
CA THR A 33 17.63 -9.19 -0.02
C THR A 33 17.46 -8.05 -1.02
N THR A 34 16.43 -7.24 -0.84
CA THR A 34 16.06 -6.12 -1.70
C THR A 34 16.21 -4.82 -0.93
N SER A 35 17.01 -3.89 -1.45
CA SER A 35 17.12 -2.53 -0.92
C SER A 35 16.53 -1.54 -1.93
N GLY A 36 15.68 -0.64 -1.48
CA GLY A 36 15.05 0.32 -2.38
C GLY A 36 14.14 1.32 -1.68
N THR A 37 13.47 2.12 -2.49
CA THR A 37 12.50 3.12 -2.03
C THR A 37 11.20 2.45 -1.61
N VAL A 38 10.65 2.85 -0.46
CA VAL A 38 9.29 2.49 -0.05
C VAL A 38 8.31 3.25 -0.95
N ALA A 39 7.86 2.61 -2.03
CA ALA A 39 7.08 3.25 -3.09
C ALA A 39 5.59 3.26 -2.79
N THR A 40 5.06 2.20 -2.17
CA THR A 40 3.66 2.15 -1.72
C THR A 40 3.51 1.56 -0.33
N LYS A 41 2.46 2.04 0.35
CA LYS A 41 1.95 1.52 1.61
C LYS A 41 0.45 1.34 1.47
N THR A 42 -0.03 0.13 1.66
CA THR A 42 -1.44 -0.22 1.47
C THR A 42 -2.00 -0.89 2.72
N LEU A 43 -3.23 -0.55 3.07
CA LEU A 43 -4.02 -1.19 4.10
C LEU A 43 -5.17 -1.92 3.43
N THR A 44 -5.17 -3.24 3.56
CA THR A 44 -6.20 -4.13 2.99
C THR A 44 -7.04 -4.70 4.10
N ILE A 45 -8.36 -4.75 3.91
CA ILE A 45 -9.33 -5.25 4.87
C ILE A 45 -10.12 -6.38 4.23
N GLY A 46 -10.28 -7.49 4.95
CA GLY A 46 -11.17 -8.58 4.55
C GLY A 46 -12.61 -8.30 4.96
N VAL A 47 -13.46 -7.96 4.00
CA VAL A 47 -14.89 -7.69 4.20
C VAL A 47 -15.67 -9.00 4.05
N PRO A 48 -16.38 -9.48 5.09
CA PRO A 48 -17.30 -10.59 4.94
C PRO A 48 -18.45 -10.21 4.01
N THR A 49 -18.78 -11.09 3.08
CA THR A 49 -19.92 -10.93 2.15
C THR A 49 -21.11 -11.76 2.60
N ASP A 50 -22.30 -11.45 2.09
CA ASP A 50 -23.55 -12.14 2.44
C ASP A 50 -23.55 -13.64 2.10
N ASP A 51 -22.75 -14.05 1.11
CA ASP A 51 -22.58 -15.45 0.72
C ASP A 51 -21.59 -16.24 1.60
N GLY A 52 -21.03 -15.60 2.64
CA GLY A 52 -20.10 -16.19 3.58
C GLY A 52 -18.65 -16.24 3.10
N THR A 53 -18.33 -15.61 1.97
CA THR A 53 -16.95 -15.41 1.52
C THR A 53 -16.34 -14.14 2.13
N VAL A 54 -15.07 -13.87 1.83
CA VAL A 54 -14.37 -12.67 2.27
C VAL A 54 -13.78 -11.98 1.04
N SER A 55 -14.06 -10.70 0.89
CA SER A 55 -13.60 -9.86 -0.20
C SER A 55 -12.49 -8.92 0.28
N ASP A 56 -11.37 -8.89 -0.44
CA ASP A 56 -10.25 -7.99 -0.18
C ASP A 56 -10.59 -6.57 -0.66
N VAL A 57 -10.68 -5.64 0.29
CA VAL A 57 -10.90 -4.21 -0.01
C VAL A 57 -9.66 -3.43 0.36
N VAL A 58 -9.06 -2.74 -0.62
CA VAL A 58 -8.04 -1.72 -0.38
C VAL A 58 -8.72 -0.54 0.31
N ALA A 59 -8.45 -0.40 1.60
CA ALA A 59 -9.03 0.62 2.43
C ALA A 59 -8.15 1.87 2.49
N ALA A 60 -6.84 1.76 2.45
CA ALA A 60 -6.00 2.96 2.31
C ALA A 60 -4.79 2.67 1.46
N VAL A 61 -4.34 3.66 0.71
CA VAL A 61 -3.10 3.59 -0.06
C VAL A 61 -2.37 4.92 0.00
N LEU A 62 -1.05 4.85 0.11
CA LEU A 62 -0.13 5.96 -0.05
C LEU A 62 0.95 5.55 -1.03
N THR A 63 1.20 6.39 -2.02
CA THR A 63 2.17 6.16 -3.10
C THR A 63 3.16 7.32 -3.15
N TYR A 64 4.42 7.02 -3.44
CA TYR A 64 5.46 8.00 -3.72
C TYR A 64 6.01 7.84 -5.13
N GLU A 65 6.04 8.95 -5.87
CA GLU A 65 6.59 9.04 -7.21
C GLU A 65 7.95 9.75 -7.13
N PRO A 66 9.08 9.03 -7.29
CA PRO A 66 10.40 9.59 -7.01
C PRO A 66 10.84 10.68 -7.99
N GLU A 67 10.47 10.57 -9.27
CA GLU A 67 10.86 11.53 -10.31
C GLU A 67 10.32 12.94 -10.02
N GLU A 68 9.05 13.01 -9.64
CA GLU A 68 8.37 14.27 -9.35
C GLU A 68 8.39 14.62 -7.84
N ARG A 69 8.83 13.68 -7.00
CA ARG A 69 8.74 13.72 -5.53
C ARG A 69 7.33 14.01 -5.06
N LEU A 70 6.35 13.33 -5.65
CA LEU A 70 4.94 13.46 -5.30
C LEU A 70 4.51 12.37 -4.35
N VAL A 71 3.64 12.73 -3.40
CA VAL A 71 2.93 11.77 -2.55
C VAL A 71 1.45 11.85 -2.85
N THR A 72 0.85 10.73 -3.23
CA THR A 72 -0.60 10.62 -3.48
C THR A 72 -1.21 9.56 -2.58
N GLY A 73 -2.44 9.77 -2.12
CA GLY A 73 -3.09 8.76 -1.28
C GLY A 73 -4.60 8.93 -1.15
N GLU A 74 -5.22 7.88 -0.64
CA GLU A 74 -6.63 7.83 -0.31
C GLU A 74 -6.91 7.02 0.96
N TYR A 75 -7.93 7.42 1.71
CA TYR A 75 -8.45 6.68 2.87
C TYR A 75 -9.94 6.96 3.11
N PRO A 76 -10.67 6.03 3.74
CA PRO A 76 -12.02 6.26 4.17
C PRO A 76 -12.05 7.04 5.48
N ASP A 77 -13.18 7.70 5.73
CA ASP A 77 -13.54 8.33 7.00
C ASP A 77 -13.38 7.39 8.23
N ILE A 78 -13.67 6.09 8.11
CA ILE A 78 -13.43 5.11 9.19
C ILE A 78 -11.94 4.98 9.54
N LEU A 79 -11.02 5.42 8.69
CA LEU A 79 -9.59 5.48 8.96
C LEU A 79 -9.10 6.92 9.17
N SER A 80 -9.99 7.84 9.56
CA SER A 80 -9.59 9.22 9.85
C SER A 80 -8.46 9.28 10.88
N GLY A 81 -7.42 10.06 10.55
CA GLY A 81 -6.21 10.23 11.36
C GLY A 81 -5.06 9.26 11.05
N ILE A 82 -5.20 8.30 10.10
CA ILE A 82 -4.06 7.45 9.70
C ILE A 82 -2.97 8.22 8.95
N PHE A 83 -3.33 9.34 8.30
CA PHE A 83 -2.39 10.14 7.53
C PHE A 83 -1.89 11.33 8.33
N GLN A 84 -0.56 11.47 8.39
CA GLN A 84 0.12 12.54 9.10
C GLN A 84 1.17 13.15 8.17
N GLY A 85 0.77 14.18 7.42
CA GLY A 85 1.61 14.78 6.38
C GLY A 85 1.86 13.78 5.24
N HIS A 86 3.11 13.37 5.06
CA HIS A 86 3.55 12.43 4.03
C HIS A 86 3.78 11.01 4.59
N SER A 87 3.11 10.64 5.69
CA SER A 87 3.20 9.30 6.26
C SER A 87 1.82 8.73 6.52
N MET A 88 1.73 7.39 6.44
CA MET A 88 0.59 6.62 6.88
C MET A 88 0.97 5.79 8.11
N ALA A 89 0.31 6.00 9.24
CA ALA A 89 0.53 5.27 10.47
C ALA A 89 -0.81 4.88 11.10
N VAL A 90 -0.94 3.62 11.47
CA VAL A 90 -2.18 3.06 12.03
C VAL A 90 -2.01 2.89 13.53
N SER A 91 -2.72 3.73 14.28
CA SER A 91 -2.77 3.63 15.74
C SER A 91 -3.38 2.31 16.18
N GLU A 92 -3.11 1.91 17.42
CA GLU A 92 -3.71 0.70 18.00
C GLU A 92 -5.23 0.80 18.04
N GLN A 93 -5.76 1.97 18.45
CA GLN A 93 -7.20 2.24 18.46
C GLN A 93 -7.86 2.07 17.09
N ILE A 94 -7.22 2.53 16.00
CA ILE A 94 -7.75 2.35 14.65
C ILE A 94 -7.68 0.88 14.25
N HIS A 95 -6.56 0.21 14.52
CA HIS A 95 -6.41 -1.21 14.24
C HIS A 95 -7.48 -2.04 14.94
N GLU A 96 -7.65 -1.88 16.26
CA GLU A 96 -8.64 -2.61 17.06
C GLU A 96 -10.07 -2.36 16.57
N ARG A 97 -10.42 -1.11 16.24
CA ARG A 97 -11.72 -0.77 15.68
C ARG A 97 -12.00 -1.53 14.39
N VAL A 98 -11.03 -1.57 13.49
CA VAL A 98 -11.17 -2.22 12.18
C VAL A 98 -11.16 -3.74 12.34
N SER A 99 -10.21 -4.30 13.09
CA SER A 99 -10.14 -5.74 13.34
C SER A 99 -11.33 -6.30 14.11
N GLY A 100 -12.05 -5.45 14.86
CA GLY A 100 -13.29 -5.84 15.53
C GLY A 100 -14.52 -5.91 14.61
N GLN A 101 -14.44 -5.34 13.41
CA GLN A 101 -15.55 -5.29 12.45
C GLN A 101 -15.32 -6.16 11.21
N TYR A 102 -14.07 -6.47 10.90
CA TYR A 102 -13.67 -7.15 9.66
C TYR A 102 -12.86 -8.42 9.93
N SER A 103 -12.83 -9.33 8.95
CA SER A 103 -12.20 -10.64 9.11
C SER A 103 -10.69 -10.55 9.32
N TYR A 104 -10.03 -9.61 8.67
CA TYR A 104 -8.61 -9.34 8.85
C TYR A 104 -8.24 -7.91 8.43
N VAL A 105 -7.05 -7.51 8.85
CA VAL A 105 -6.38 -6.29 8.41
C VAL A 105 -4.95 -6.65 8.01
N HIS A 106 -4.60 -6.37 6.76
CA HIS A 106 -3.26 -6.57 6.22
C HIS A 106 -2.58 -5.22 5.93
N TYR A 107 -1.28 -5.22 6.15
CA TYR A 107 -0.41 -4.07 5.94
C TYR A 107 0.62 -4.43 4.89
N ASP A 108 0.48 -3.85 3.72
CA ASP A 108 1.25 -4.18 2.53
C ASP A 108 2.19 -3.04 2.20
N THR A 109 3.36 -3.38 1.65
CA THR A 109 4.29 -2.38 1.13
C THR A 109 5.04 -2.89 -0.08
N ASN A 110 5.41 -1.96 -0.96
CA ASN A 110 6.24 -2.20 -2.12
C ASN A 110 7.58 -1.45 -1.97
N ILE A 111 8.67 -2.18 -2.17
CA ILE A 111 10.03 -1.65 -2.19
C ILE A 111 10.53 -1.71 -3.63
N VAL A 112 10.87 -0.55 -4.20
CA VAL A 112 11.38 -0.42 -5.58
C VAL A 112 12.88 -0.16 -5.55
N PRO A 113 13.70 -1.09 -6.04
CA PRO A 113 15.15 -0.91 -6.16
C PRO A 113 15.53 0.22 -7.10
N GLU A 114 16.58 0.97 -6.76
CA GLU A 114 17.11 2.05 -7.62
C GLU A 114 17.82 1.52 -8.88
N ASP A 115 18.29 0.28 -8.84
CA ASP A 115 18.99 -0.37 -9.95
C ASP A 115 18.04 -0.97 -11.01
N GLY A 116 16.73 -0.84 -10.81
CA GLY A 116 15.70 -1.36 -11.71
C GLY A 116 15.49 -2.88 -11.60
N SER A 117 16.04 -3.53 -10.57
CA SER A 117 15.73 -4.92 -10.26
C SER A 117 14.28 -5.12 -9.79
N GLU A 118 13.86 -6.38 -9.65
CA GLU A 118 12.47 -6.73 -9.32
C GLU A 118 12.03 -6.10 -7.98
N PRO A 119 10.87 -5.41 -7.93
CA PRO A 119 10.35 -4.86 -6.68
C PRO A 119 9.95 -5.94 -5.67
N ALA A 120 10.25 -5.71 -4.40
CA ALA A 120 9.79 -6.57 -3.32
C ALA A 120 8.42 -6.11 -2.81
N ASN A 121 7.46 -7.03 -2.76
CA ASN A 121 6.09 -6.79 -2.28
C ASN A 121 5.74 -7.78 -1.19
N GLY A 122 5.01 -7.34 -0.17
CA GLY A 122 4.41 -8.29 0.77
C GLY A 122 3.89 -7.66 2.05
N HIS A 123 3.34 -8.52 2.90
CA HIS A 123 2.82 -8.12 4.19
C HIS A 123 3.94 -7.84 5.19
N VAL A 124 3.70 -6.83 6.02
CA VAL A 124 4.50 -6.49 7.19
C VAL A 124 3.61 -6.42 8.43
N SER A 125 4.21 -6.41 9.62
CA SER A 125 3.44 -6.13 10.83
C SER A 125 3.01 -4.66 10.90
N ARG A 126 1.95 -4.34 11.64
CA ARG A 126 1.52 -2.95 11.89
C ARG A 126 2.66 -2.06 12.39
N SER A 127 3.47 -2.59 13.31
CA SER A 127 4.60 -1.85 13.88
C SER A 127 5.63 -1.51 12.80
N VAL A 128 6.00 -2.49 11.97
CA VAL A 128 6.93 -2.29 10.85
C VAL A 128 6.33 -1.32 9.82
N PHE A 129 5.06 -1.52 9.44
CA PHE A 129 4.33 -0.60 8.56
C PHE A 129 4.43 0.84 9.05
N ASN A 130 4.18 1.10 10.33
CA ASN A 130 4.24 2.45 10.91
C ASN A 130 5.66 3.05 10.92
N THR A 131 6.70 2.22 10.96
CA THR A 131 8.11 2.70 10.91
C THR A 131 8.58 3.04 9.50
N LEU A 132 8.00 2.41 8.46
CA LEU A 132 8.36 2.67 7.08
C LEU A 132 7.84 4.04 6.64
N SER A 133 8.77 4.89 6.19
CA SER A 133 8.46 6.20 5.62
C SER A 133 8.29 6.06 4.11
N ILE A 134 7.17 6.52 3.54
CA ILE A 134 7.00 6.55 2.09
C ILE A 134 8.09 7.43 1.46
N GLY A 135 8.68 7.00 0.35
CA GLY A 135 9.83 7.66 -0.26
C GLY A 135 11.14 7.56 0.52
N GLY A 136 11.12 7.03 1.74
CA GLY A 136 12.34 6.58 2.43
C GLY A 136 12.89 5.30 1.81
N THR A 137 14.00 4.82 2.32
CA THR A 137 14.59 3.55 1.88
C THR A 137 14.38 2.44 2.90
N ALA A 138 14.26 1.22 2.42
CA ALA A 138 14.23 0.03 3.26
C ALA A 138 15.04 -1.10 2.62
N THR A 139 15.65 -1.91 3.47
CA THR A 139 16.23 -3.20 3.07
C THR A 139 15.36 -4.30 3.64
N VAL A 140 14.93 -5.22 2.77
CA VAL A 140 13.97 -6.25 3.09
C VAL A 140 14.41 -7.62 2.58
N ASP A 141 14.07 -8.65 3.34
CA ASP A 141 14.14 -10.04 2.92
C ASP A 141 12.71 -10.55 2.63
N PRO A 142 12.34 -10.78 1.36
CA PRO A 142 11.05 -11.36 1.01
C PRO A 142 11.02 -12.86 1.32
N TYR A 143 9.91 -13.32 1.91
CA TYR A 143 9.68 -14.73 2.17
C TYR A 143 8.20 -15.11 2.02
N MET A 144 7.96 -16.37 1.67
CA MET A 144 6.61 -16.94 1.60
C MET A 144 6.28 -17.69 2.88
N LYS A 145 5.04 -17.56 3.34
CA LYS A 145 4.50 -18.37 4.43
C LYS A 145 3.29 -19.14 3.91
N ALA A 146 3.33 -20.46 4.03
CA ALA A 146 2.19 -21.32 3.74
C ALA A 146 1.03 -20.98 4.70
N VAL A 147 -0.15 -20.78 4.13
CA VAL A 147 -1.41 -20.60 4.87
C VAL A 147 -2.18 -21.92 4.90
N ASP A 148 -2.17 -22.64 3.77
CA ASP A 148 -2.64 -24.02 3.64
C ASP A 148 -1.78 -24.77 2.58
N GLU A 149 -2.26 -25.94 2.14
CA GLU A 149 -1.51 -26.83 1.24
C GLU A 149 -1.29 -26.23 -0.17
N ASP A 150 -2.20 -25.38 -0.64
CA ASP A 150 -2.18 -24.82 -2.00
C ASP A 150 -1.92 -23.31 -2.01
N HIS A 151 -2.03 -22.64 -0.85
CA HIS A 151 -1.88 -21.19 -0.73
C HIS A 151 -0.70 -20.79 0.14
N SER A 152 0.14 -19.93 -0.42
CA SER A 152 1.20 -19.24 0.30
C SER A 152 1.05 -17.74 0.13
N VAL A 153 1.45 -17.01 1.16
CA VAL A 153 1.31 -15.56 1.24
C VAL A 153 2.69 -14.93 1.40
N GLY A 154 2.93 -13.82 0.71
CA GLY A 154 4.20 -13.10 0.69
C GLY A 154 4.34 -12.13 1.85
N PHE A 155 5.48 -12.17 2.53
CA PHE A 155 5.84 -11.30 3.64
C PHE A 155 7.19 -10.65 3.41
N LEU A 156 7.40 -9.48 4.01
CA LEU A 156 8.69 -8.81 4.04
C LEU A 156 9.22 -8.78 5.48
N ARG A 157 10.43 -9.28 5.68
CA ARG A 157 11.21 -8.98 6.88
C ARG A 157 12.00 -7.71 6.60
N VAL A 158 11.84 -6.70 7.43
CA VAL A 158 12.56 -5.42 7.29
C VAL A 158 13.79 -5.44 8.19
N ASP A 159 14.97 -5.23 7.60
CA ASP A 159 16.24 -5.23 8.33
C ASP A 159 16.67 -3.81 8.70
N THR A 160 16.60 -2.90 7.74
CA THR A 160 16.97 -1.49 7.93
C THR A 160 15.99 -0.57 7.22
N THR A 161 15.81 0.62 7.79
CA THR A 161 15.00 1.68 7.19
C THR A 161 15.73 3.01 7.34
N SER A 162 15.55 3.89 6.37
CA SER A 162 15.95 5.29 6.46
C SER A 162 14.76 6.17 6.08
N PRO A 163 14.58 7.31 6.75
CA PRO A 163 13.51 8.24 6.41
C PRO A 163 13.74 8.85 5.02
N LEU A 164 12.69 9.44 4.47
CA LEU A 164 12.79 10.26 3.27
C LEU A 164 13.75 11.44 3.52
N GLU A 165 14.83 11.53 2.75
CA GLU A 165 15.86 12.56 2.95
C GLU A 165 15.38 13.98 2.61
N ARG A 166 14.46 14.11 1.67
CA ARG A 166 13.93 15.39 1.19
C ARG A 166 12.41 15.33 1.14
N ALA A 167 11.77 16.31 1.77
CA ALA A 167 10.31 16.40 1.74
C ALA A 167 9.75 16.35 0.30
N PRO A 168 8.55 15.76 0.12
CA PRO A 168 7.86 15.78 -1.16
C PRO A 168 7.67 17.21 -1.65
N ASN A 169 7.63 17.39 -2.97
CA ASN A 169 7.25 18.67 -3.56
C ASN A 169 5.78 18.99 -3.32
N GLU A 170 4.94 17.97 -3.41
CA GLU A 170 3.50 18.05 -3.22
C GLU A 170 3.00 16.76 -2.57
N THR A 171 1.92 16.91 -1.81
CA THR A 171 1.23 15.80 -1.15
C THR A 171 -0.26 15.98 -1.30
N THR A 172 -0.91 15.03 -1.96
CA THR A 172 -2.35 15.04 -2.21
C THR A 172 -2.95 13.77 -1.60
N VAL A 173 -3.73 13.94 -0.52
CA VAL A 173 -4.41 12.82 0.13
C VAL A 173 -5.90 13.12 0.20
N ASN A 174 -6.70 12.24 -0.39
CA ASN A 174 -8.16 12.38 -0.43
C ASN A 174 -8.82 11.48 0.61
N SER A 175 -9.91 11.94 1.21
CA SER A 175 -10.80 11.08 1.99
C SER A 175 -12.03 10.68 1.18
N TYR A 176 -12.59 9.52 1.48
CA TYR A 176 -13.86 9.05 0.91
C TYR A 176 -14.77 8.45 2.00
N SER A 177 -16.05 8.25 1.67
CA SER A 177 -17.00 7.60 2.60
C SER A 177 -16.87 6.08 2.52
N TRP A 178 -16.63 5.43 3.65
CA TRP A 178 -16.44 3.98 3.70
C TRP A 178 -17.69 3.20 3.26
N ASP A 179 -18.86 3.63 3.70
CA ASP A 179 -20.13 2.95 3.45
C ASP A 179 -20.43 2.82 1.96
N GLY A 180 -19.98 3.78 1.14
CA GLY A 180 -20.15 3.71 -0.31
C GLY A 180 -19.30 2.63 -0.99
N ARG A 181 -18.17 2.20 -0.39
CA ARG A 181 -17.23 1.25 -1.02
C ARG A 181 -17.45 -0.19 -0.58
N VAL A 182 -17.98 -0.40 0.62
CA VAL A 182 -18.25 -1.73 1.17
C VAL A 182 -19.61 -2.27 0.75
N ASN A 183 -20.62 -1.40 0.55
CA ASN A 183 -21.94 -1.82 0.08
C ASN A 183 -21.99 -2.16 -1.43
N ASP A 184 -20.96 -1.78 -2.18
CA ASP A 184 -20.79 -2.09 -3.61
C ASP A 184 -19.88 -3.31 -3.85
N ALA A 185 -19.30 -3.90 -2.80
CA ALA A 185 -18.37 -5.03 -2.83
C ALA A 185 -19.08 -6.36 -2.57
#